data_AF-A0A8X6SKN5-F1
#
_entry.id   AF-A0A8X6SKN5-F1
#
_cell.length_a   1.000
_cell.length_b   1.000
_cell.length_c   1.000
_cell.angle_alpha   90.00
_cell.angle_beta   90.00
_cell.angle_gamma   90.00
#
_symmetry.space_group_name_H-M   'P 1'
#
loop_
_entity.id
_entity.type
_entity.pdbx_description
1 polymer ?
#
loop_
_entity_poly.entity_id
_entity_poly.type
_entity_poly.pdbx_seq_one_letter_code
_entity_poly.pdbx_strand_id
1 'polypeptide(L)'
;MAASFLNLNTRQVTRRTLKQGFQSFVVVVVLSFPEGKNGSGEIYDHIISLNADYYTPVDETLIPTGSISSVISTCFDLREPKSIQTLFDMNPEGFDHNFCITGDPGIERKAAW
;
A
#
# COMPACT_ATOMS: atom_id res chain seq x y z
N MET A 1 -14.73 -6.50 21.08
CA MET A 1 -14.60 -6.53 19.62
C MET A 1 -13.22 -5.94 19.32
N ALA A 2 -12.22 -6.79 19.15
CA ALA A 2 -10.83 -6.36 18.99
C ALA A 2 -10.59 -6.18 17.49
N ALA A 3 -10.29 -4.95 17.06
CA ALA A 3 -9.74 -4.72 15.72
C ALA A 3 -8.38 -5.40 15.67
N SER A 4 -8.28 -6.51 14.95
CA SER A 4 -7.02 -7.18 14.67
C SER A 4 -6.24 -6.30 13.70
N PHE A 5 -5.26 -5.55 14.21
CA PHE A 5 -4.31 -4.83 13.36
C PHE A 5 -3.48 -5.86 12.58
N LEU A 6 -3.53 -5.81 11.25
CA LEU A 6 -2.69 -6.65 10.42
C LEU A 6 -1.25 -6.13 10.55
N ASN A 7 -0.40 -6.82 11.31
CA ASN A 7 1.00 -6.48 11.45
C ASN A 7 1.73 -6.80 10.14
N LEU A 8 1.73 -5.86 9.20
CA LEU A 8 2.46 -5.92 7.94
C LEU A 8 3.97 -5.78 8.22
N ASN A 9 4.58 -6.86 8.71
CA ASN A 9 6.03 -7.03 8.73
C ASN A 9 6.54 -7.33 7.31
N THR A 10 6.33 -6.44 6.35
CA THR A 10 6.91 -6.57 5.00
C THR A 10 8.38 -6.15 5.04
N ARG A 11 9.27 -7.11 5.31
CA ARG A 11 10.71 -6.98 5.06
C ARG A 11 11.02 -7.06 3.56
N GLN A 12 10.70 -6.01 2.81
CA GLN A 12 11.20 -5.81 1.44
C GLN A 12 11.58 -4.32 1.27
N VAL A 13 12.61 -3.88 1.99
CA VAL A 13 13.26 -2.58 1.73
C VAL A 13 14.11 -2.75 0.47
N THR A 14 13.53 -2.53 -0.70
CA THR A 14 14.29 -2.54 -1.95
C THR A 14 14.86 -1.14 -2.18
N ARG A 15 16.17 -0.99 -1.97
CA ARG A 15 16.91 0.23 -2.32
C ARG A 15 17.04 0.31 -3.84
N ARG A 16 16.11 0.97 -4.52
CA ARG A 16 16.26 1.35 -5.93
C ARG A 16 16.19 2.86 -6.06
N THR A 17 17.26 3.44 -6.59
CA THR A 17 17.28 4.82 -7.04
C THR A 17 16.30 4.94 -8.21
N LEU A 18 15.15 5.56 -7.98
CA LEU A 18 14.29 5.99 -9.07
C LEU A 18 15.05 7.07 -9.86
N LYS A 19 15.03 6.98 -11.21
CA LYS A 19 15.63 8.00 -12.05
C LYS A 19 14.98 9.35 -11.69
N GLN A 20 15.84 10.32 -11.36
CA GLN A 20 15.56 11.63 -10.74
C GLN A 20 15.48 11.63 -9.20
N GLY A 21 16.63 11.61 -8.53
CA GLY A 21 16.88 12.37 -7.30
C GLY A 21 16.11 12.05 -6.00
N PHE A 22 15.04 11.27 -6.02
CA PHE A 22 14.22 10.96 -4.85
C PHE A 22 14.64 9.62 -4.25
N GLN A 23 15.34 9.69 -3.11
CA GLN A 23 15.68 8.52 -2.27
C GLN A 23 14.51 8.25 -1.31
N SER A 24 13.34 7.88 -1.82
CA SER A 24 12.20 7.55 -0.96
C SER A 24 12.19 6.04 -0.67
N PHE A 25 11.97 5.66 0.59
CA PHE A 25 11.74 4.25 0.92
C PHE A 25 10.39 3.81 0.36
N VAL A 26 10.42 2.73 -0.42
CA VAL A 26 9.25 2.13 -1.02
C VAL A 26 8.75 1.05 -0.08
N VAL A 27 7.54 1.21 0.43
CA VAL A 27 6.82 0.08 1.02
C VAL A 27 5.99 -0.52 -0.11
N VAL A 28 6.37 -1.73 -0.51
CA VAL A 28 5.54 -2.55 -1.39
C VAL A 28 4.41 -3.09 -0.53
N VAL A 29 3.20 -2.56 -0.72
CA VAL A 29 2.01 -3.13 -0.09
C VAL A 29 1.36 -4.03 -1.14
N VAL A 30 1.69 -5.32 -1.08
CA VAL A 30 1.06 -6.36 -1.90
C VAL A 30 -0.13 -6.91 -1.10
N LEU A 31 -1.33 -6.43 -1.41
CA LEU A 31 -2.60 -7.02 -0.99
C LEU A 31 -3.20 -7.73 -2.21
N SER A 32 -2.77 -8.96 -2.44
CA SER A 32 -3.42 -9.87 -3.40
C SER A 32 -4.55 -10.62 -2.70
N PHE A 33 -5.78 -10.49 -3.20
CA PHE A 33 -6.93 -11.24 -2.68
C PHE A 33 -7.21 -12.41 -3.63
N PRO A 34 -7.00 -13.68 -3.22
CA PRO A 34 -7.35 -14.80 -4.06
C PRO A 34 -8.87 -14.89 -4.21
N GLU A 35 -9.36 -15.01 -5.45
CA GLU A 35 -10.73 -15.44 -5.70
C GLU A 35 -10.96 -16.80 -5.01
N GLY A 36 -11.84 -16.81 -4.02
CA GLY A 36 -12.40 -18.01 -3.41
C GLY A 36 -11.38 -19.00 -2.83
N LYS A 37 -10.86 -18.74 -1.63
CA LYS A 37 -10.34 -19.79 -0.73
C LYS A 37 -10.24 -19.30 0.71
N ASN A 38 -11.22 -19.68 1.54
CA ASN A 38 -11.17 -19.92 2.99
C ASN A 38 -10.04 -19.30 3.84
N GLY A 39 -9.73 -18.01 3.68
CA GLY A 39 -9.41 -17.18 4.83
C GLY A 39 -10.76 -16.85 5.46
N SER A 40 -10.94 -17.11 6.75
CA SER A 40 -12.08 -16.59 7.52
C SER A 40 -12.36 -15.15 7.06
N GLY A 41 -13.64 -14.76 6.90
CA GLY A 41 -14.05 -13.41 6.45
C GLY A 41 -13.41 -12.24 7.22
N GLU A 42 -12.74 -12.56 8.32
CA GLU A 42 -11.76 -11.76 9.06
C GLU A 42 -10.82 -10.93 8.18
N ILE A 43 -10.32 -11.42 7.01
CA ILE A 43 -9.38 -10.61 6.20
C ILE A 43 -10.00 -9.28 5.75
N TYR A 44 -11.27 -9.31 5.36
CA TYR A 44 -11.99 -8.14 4.85
C TYR A 44 -12.36 -7.15 5.96
N ASP A 45 -12.41 -7.62 7.20
CA ASP A 45 -12.66 -6.82 8.40
C ASP A 45 -11.41 -6.09 8.91
N HIS A 46 -10.20 -6.47 8.44
CA HIS A 46 -9.00 -5.73 8.84
C HIS A 46 -9.06 -4.29 8.36
N ILE A 47 -8.61 -3.41 9.24
CA ILE A 47 -8.48 -1.99 8.97
C ILE A 47 -7.01 -1.72 8.71
N ILE A 48 -6.73 -0.99 7.64
CA ILE A 48 -5.39 -0.54 7.26
C ILE A 48 -5.39 0.97 7.08
N SER A 49 -4.31 1.61 7.52
CA SER A 49 -3.90 2.93 7.06
C SER A 49 -2.40 2.98 6.80
N LEU A 50 -1.98 3.89 5.92
CA LEU A 50 -0.59 4.11 5.51
C LEU A 50 -0.22 5.59 5.61
N ASN A 51 0.97 5.86 6.15
CA ASN A 51 1.55 7.20 6.14
C ASN A 51 2.24 7.47 4.79
N ALA A 52 1.45 7.59 3.73
CA ALA A 52 1.94 7.82 2.37
C ALA A 52 1.05 8.82 1.63
N ASP A 53 1.65 9.88 1.10
CA ASP A 53 0.95 10.89 0.28
C ASP A 53 1.02 10.60 -1.23
N TYR A 54 1.88 9.66 -1.63
CA TYR A 54 2.13 9.30 -3.02
C TYR A 54 2.30 7.80 -3.23
N TYR A 55 2.13 7.36 -4.47
CA TYR A 55 2.37 6.00 -4.93
C TYR A 55 2.99 6.00 -6.34
N THR A 56 3.50 4.85 -6.80
CA THR A 56 3.97 4.69 -8.19
C THR A 56 2.92 3.93 -9.01
N PRO A 57 2.23 4.59 -9.96
CA PRO A 57 1.31 3.91 -10.87
C PRO A 57 2.03 2.85 -11.70
N VAL A 58 1.33 1.74 -11.94
CA VAL A 58 1.78 0.66 -12.81
C VAL A 58 1.03 0.70 -14.14
N ASP A 59 1.63 0.12 -15.18
CA ASP A 59 0.95 -0.15 -16.44
C ASP A 59 0.17 -1.48 -16.40
N GLU A 60 -0.41 -1.86 -17.53
CA GLU A 60 -1.18 -3.11 -17.69
C GLU A 60 -0.36 -4.38 -17.38
N THR A 61 0.97 -4.28 -17.33
CA THR A 61 1.88 -5.39 -17.00
C THR A 61 2.33 -5.39 -15.53
N LEU A 62 1.72 -4.52 -14.70
CA LEU A 62 2.08 -4.28 -13.30
C LEU A 62 3.52 -3.74 -13.11
N ILE A 63 4.10 -3.16 -14.16
CA ILE A 63 5.42 -2.52 -14.09
C ILE A 63 5.23 -1.05 -13.70
N PRO A 64 5.95 -0.53 -12.68
CA PRO A 64 5.92 0.90 -12.36
C PRO A 64 6.33 1.75 -13.55
N THR A 65 5.45 2.68 -13.93
CA THR A 65 5.64 3.58 -15.08
C THR A 65 6.80 4.57 -14.90
N GLY A 66 7.31 4.70 -13.67
CA GLY A 66 8.32 5.69 -13.29
C GLY A 66 7.74 7.03 -12.85
N SER A 67 6.42 7.24 -12.95
CA SER A 67 5.76 8.40 -12.38
C SER A 67 5.50 8.23 -10.89
N ILE A 68 5.32 9.36 -10.20
CA ILE A 68 4.89 9.44 -8.80
C ILE A 68 3.58 10.24 -8.80
N SER A 69 2.51 9.63 -8.30
CA SER A 69 1.17 10.22 -8.28
C SER A 69 0.67 10.39 -6.85
N SER A 70 -0.09 11.46 -6.60
CA SER A 70 -0.70 11.68 -5.29
C SER A 70 -1.78 10.63 -5.04
N VAL A 71 -1.89 10.18 -3.79
CA VAL A 71 -2.98 9.28 -3.37
C VAL A 71 -4.31 10.02 -3.21
N ILE A 72 -4.30 11.35 -3.05
CA ILE A 72 -5.48 12.17 -2.75
C ILE A 72 -6.57 11.94 -3.80
N SER A 73 -7.80 11.69 -3.33
CA SER A 73 -8.97 11.46 -4.20
C SER A 73 -8.85 10.23 -5.11
N THR A 74 -8.07 9.23 -4.71
CA THR A 74 -7.96 7.93 -5.39
C THR A 74 -8.33 6.77 -4.46
N CYS A 75 -8.52 5.56 -5.00
CA CYS A 75 -8.67 4.34 -4.20
C CYS A 75 -7.40 4.02 -3.38
N PHE A 76 -6.26 4.63 -3.72
CA PHE A 76 -4.99 4.51 -3.01
C PHE A 76 -4.87 5.47 -1.81
N ASP A 77 -5.86 6.32 -1.53
CA ASP A 77 -5.84 7.17 -0.33
C ASP A 77 -6.08 6.33 0.94
N LEU A 78 -4.99 5.85 1.53
CA LEU A 78 -4.99 5.05 2.77
C LEU A 78 -4.53 5.87 3.98
N ARG A 79 -4.50 7.20 3.88
CA ARG A 79 -4.05 8.07 5.00
C ARG A 79 -5.01 7.98 6.18
N GLU A 80 -6.29 7.78 5.90
CA GLU A 80 -7.32 7.46 6.89
C GLU A 80 -7.56 5.94 6.96
N PRO A 81 -7.86 5.39 8.15
CA PRO A 81 -8.14 3.96 8.31
C PRO A 81 -9.32 3.49 7.45
N LYS A 82 -9.12 2.43 6.68
CA LYS A 82 -10.15 1.82 5.83
C LYS A 82 -10.16 0.30 6.00
N SER A 83 -11.35 -0.30 5.98
CA SER A 83 -11.44 -1.76 5.96
C SER A 83 -11.01 -2.30 4.60
N ILE A 84 -10.41 -3.48 4.59
CA ILE A 84 -10.05 -4.18 3.35
C ILE A 84 -11.28 -4.41 2.47
N GLN A 85 -12.47 -4.67 3.04
CA GLN A 85 -13.72 -4.73 2.28
C GLN A 85 -13.98 -3.44 1.50
N THR A 86 -13.85 -2.27 2.15
CA THR A 86 -14.08 -0.98 1.50
C THR A 86 -13.08 -0.77 0.35
N LEU A 87 -11.83 -1.20 0.53
CA LEU A 87 -10.80 -1.12 -0.50
C LEU A 87 -11.12 -2.02 -1.70
N PHE A 88 -11.58 -3.24 -1.45
CA PHE A 88 -12.01 -4.18 -2.47
C PHE A 88 -13.23 -3.66 -3.25
N ASP A 89 -14.21 -3.06 -2.56
CA ASP A 89 -15.39 -2.47 -3.21
C ASP A 89 -15.02 -1.29 -4.13
N MET A 90 -13.96 -0.54 -3.79
CA MET A 90 -13.42 0.54 -4.62
C MET A 90 -12.52 0.04 -5.77
N ASN A 91 -11.82 -1.08 -5.57
CA ASN A 91 -10.87 -1.64 -6.52
C ASN A 91 -10.83 -3.18 -6.43
N PRO A 92 -11.72 -3.88 -7.16
CA PRO A 92 -11.85 -5.33 -7.07
C PRO A 92 -10.61 -6.12 -7.51
N GLU A 93 -9.75 -5.53 -8.35
CA GLU A 93 -8.48 -6.12 -8.80
C GLU A 93 -7.43 -6.22 -7.67
N GLY A 94 -7.69 -5.59 -6.53
CA GLY A 94 -6.77 -5.57 -5.39
C GLY A 94 -5.62 -4.59 -5.56
N PHE A 95 -4.65 -4.64 -4.64
CA PHE A 95 -3.60 -3.64 -4.55
C PHE A 95 -2.23 -4.31 -4.60
N ASP A 96 -1.49 -4.10 -5.69
CA ASP A 96 -0.07 -4.47 -5.80
C ASP A 96 0.77 -3.26 -6.20
N HIS A 97 0.71 -2.22 -5.37
CA HIS A 97 1.33 -0.94 -5.67
C HIS A 97 2.38 -0.57 -4.63
N ASN A 98 3.38 0.15 -5.10
CA ASN A 98 4.39 0.76 -4.27
C ASN A 98 3.92 2.10 -3.74
N PHE A 99 3.94 2.26 -2.41
CA PHE A 99 3.63 3.51 -1.74
C PHE A 99 4.91 4.22 -1.28
N CYS A 100 4.91 5.55 -1.42
CA CYS A 100 6.00 6.41 -0.99
C CYS A 100 5.72 6.90 0.43
N ILE A 101 6.44 6.36 1.42
CA ILE A 101 6.23 6.71 2.82
C ILE A 101 6.65 8.16 3.07
N THR A 102 5.78 8.91 3.72
CA THR A 102 6.00 10.32 4.07
C THR A 102 7.14 10.45 5.10
N GLY A 103 8.10 11.32 4.81
CA GLY A 103 9.22 11.65 5.69
C GLY A 103 10.57 11.62 4.98
N ASP A 104 11.64 11.89 5.73
CA ASP A 104 12.98 12.04 5.18
C ASP A 104 13.61 10.73 4.66
N PRO A 105 14.37 10.77 3.55
CA PRO A 105 15.23 9.66 3.14
C PRO A 105 16.18 9.19 4.24
N GLY A 106 16.50 7.89 4.28
CA GLY A 106 17.48 7.32 5.20
C GLY A 106 17.01 7.09 6.65
N ILE A 107 15.83 7.57 7.04
CA ILE A 107 15.33 7.46 8.41
C ILE A 107 14.17 6.45 8.49
N GLU A 108 14.29 5.48 9.38
CA GLU A 108 13.25 4.49 9.67
C GLU A 108 12.05 5.13 10.38
N ARG A 109 10.84 4.68 10.05
CA ARG A 109 9.60 5.15 10.67
C ARG A 109 8.49 4.12 10.51
N LYS A 110 7.45 4.26 11.34
CA LYS A 110 6.22 3.49 11.20
C LYS A 110 5.53 3.88 9.89
N ALA A 111 5.25 2.88 9.05
CA ALA A 111 4.66 3.07 7.73
C ALA A 111 3.14 2.84 7.70
N ALA A 112 2.63 1.98 8.59
CA ALA A 112 1.26 1.50 8.60
C ALA A 112 0.76 1.31 10.03
N TRP A 113 -0.56 1.32 10.22
CA TRP A 113 -1.22 1.01 11.49
C TRP A 113 -2.18 -0.15 11.32
#